data_AF-A0A965RDK5-F1
#
_entry.id   AF-A0A965RDK5-F1
#
_cell.length_a   1.000
_cell.length_b   1.000
_cell.length_c   1.000
_cell.angle_alpha   90.00
_cell.angle_beta   90.00
_cell.angle_gamma   90.00
#
_symmetry.space_group_name_H-M   'P 1'
#
loop_
_entity.id
_entity.type
_entity.pdbx_description
1 polymer ?
#
loop_
_entity_poly.entity_id
_entity_poly.type
_entity_poly.pdbx_seq_one_letter_code
_entity_poly.pdbx_strand_id
1 'polypeptide(L)'
;MTTLKKLPSFTVLEGKVHVFMREGSPFWWVGFHYKGKYLRKTTKQTDEGAAKAFAHDWYFKKQTEIASGEVASPKLQFDAVEKLAIKYYKSLVSRGLRSQRTLDGIESTLKTRVSPHFKKMSVLSIDNTTWQRFKDKMVEQYPQITRGTLHQYKNAVRTVLNEAFRQGYIKHLPVFKDEYNTKKNEMSRPWFSPSEYRRLHRSIAAHANHLKKVDRLQFSFAMELYDYVMIATNTGMRVGELRNCKISDIQIQVEKDTGKEILIIRNIAGKRGTGICQSYYGAV
;
A
#
# COMPACT_ATOMS: atom_id res chain seq x y z
N MET A 1 -11.15 53.93 27.80
CA MET A 1 -10.07 53.76 26.81
C MET A 1 -8.97 52.95 27.47
N THR A 2 -8.94 51.63 27.25
CA THR A 2 -7.92 50.75 27.83
C THR A 2 -6.61 50.99 27.10
N THR A 3 -5.65 51.61 27.77
CA THR A 3 -4.28 51.78 27.28
C THR A 3 -3.67 50.40 27.04
N LEU A 4 -3.63 49.97 25.78
CA LEU A 4 -2.89 48.76 25.36
C LEU A 4 -1.43 48.95 25.77
N LYS A 5 -1.03 48.30 26.87
CA LYS A 5 0.34 48.30 27.36
C LYS A 5 1.19 47.62 26.28
N LYS A 6 1.99 48.41 25.55
CA LYS A 6 2.84 47.92 24.47
C LYS A 6 3.85 46.92 25.06
N LEU A 7 3.62 45.64 24.81
CA LEU A 7 4.48 44.57 25.31
C LEU A 7 5.86 44.64 24.64
N PRO A 8 6.92 44.25 25.36
CA PRO A 8 8.27 44.32 24.84
C PRO A 8 8.45 43.40 23.63
N SER A 9 9.15 43.91 22.62
CA SER A 9 9.50 43.19 21.40
C SER A 9 10.79 43.74 20.82
N PHE A 10 11.59 42.86 20.23
CA PHE A 10 12.83 43.21 19.55
C PHE A 10 13.03 42.30 18.34
N THR A 11 14.01 42.63 17.49
CA THR A 11 14.36 41.82 16.33
C THR A 11 15.79 41.31 16.42
N VAL A 12 16.03 40.17 15.79
CA VAL A 12 17.32 39.48 15.78
C VAL A 12 17.62 39.06 14.33
N LEU A 13 18.90 38.84 14.01
CA LEU A 13 19.36 38.47 12.66
C LEU A 13 18.93 39.51 11.61
N GLU A 14 19.28 40.78 11.85
CA GLU A 14 19.02 41.89 10.92
C GLU A 14 17.52 42.05 10.56
N GLY A 15 16.63 41.87 11.54
CA GLY A 15 15.19 42.05 11.33
C GLY A 15 14.47 40.82 10.77
N LYS A 16 15.17 39.71 10.49
CA LYS A 16 14.57 38.48 9.94
C LYS A 16 13.73 37.73 10.97
N VAL A 17 14.04 37.88 12.25
CA VAL A 17 13.37 37.16 13.35
C VAL A 17 12.81 38.17 14.34
N HIS A 18 11.54 38.01 14.69
CA HIS A 18 10.85 38.80 15.69
C HIS A 18 10.79 38.05 17.01
N VAL A 19 11.17 38.70 18.10
CA VAL A 19 11.06 38.19 19.47
C VAL A 19 10.13 39.11 20.25
N PHE A 20 9.07 38.59 20.86
CA PHE A 20 8.00 39.40 21.45
C PHE A 20 7.31 38.69 22.62
N MET A 21 6.76 39.45 23.55
CA MET A 21 5.88 38.92 24.61
C MET A 21 4.41 39.03 24.22
N ARG A 22 3.56 38.21 24.85
CA ARG A 22 2.10 38.20 24.65
C ARG A 22 1.37 38.39 25.97
N GLU A 23 0.20 39.03 25.91
CA GLU A 23 -0.65 39.19 27.10
C GLU A 23 -1.03 37.81 27.66
N GLY A 24 -0.91 37.66 28.97
CA GLY A 24 -1.20 36.40 29.67
C GLY A 24 -0.12 35.32 29.59
N SER A 25 1.07 35.61 29.03
CA SER A 25 2.20 34.66 29.03
C SER A 25 3.49 35.34 29.51
N PRO A 26 4.18 34.78 30.52
CA PRO A 26 5.45 35.33 30.99
C PRO A 26 6.63 34.98 30.06
N PHE A 27 6.40 34.14 29.05
CA PHE A 27 7.45 33.65 28.16
C PHE A 27 7.57 34.50 26.90
N TRP A 28 8.82 34.68 26.45
CA TRP A 28 9.10 35.22 25.14
C TRP A 28 8.61 34.28 24.03
N TRP A 29 8.22 34.86 22.91
CA TRP A 29 7.85 34.18 21.68
C TRP A 29 8.80 34.60 20.57
N VAL A 30 9.11 33.67 19.69
CA VAL A 30 9.92 33.91 18.50
C VAL A 30 9.08 33.61 17.25
N GLY A 31 9.25 34.40 16.20
CA GLY A 31 8.63 34.13 14.91
C GLY A 31 9.31 34.80 13.72
N PHE A 32 9.10 34.25 12.53
CA PHE A 32 9.52 34.83 11.26
C PHE A 32 8.52 34.50 10.15
N HIS A 33 8.56 35.29 9.09
CA HIS A 33 7.73 35.07 7.91
C HIS A 33 8.42 34.12 6.93
N TYR A 34 7.71 33.09 6.48
CA TYR A 34 8.15 32.18 5.43
C TYR A 34 7.02 31.93 4.44
N LYS A 35 7.24 32.29 3.16
CA LYS A 35 6.27 32.13 2.05
C LYS A 35 4.85 32.60 2.42
N GLY A 36 4.74 33.80 3.01
CA GLY A 36 3.46 34.40 3.41
C GLY A 36 2.82 33.84 4.68
N LYS A 37 3.44 32.86 5.35
CA LYS A 37 2.99 32.33 6.65
C LYS A 37 3.89 32.78 7.78
N TYR A 38 3.30 33.14 8.91
CA TYR A 38 4.04 33.49 10.13
C TYR A 38 4.26 32.25 10.99
N LEU A 39 5.49 31.75 11.02
CA LEU A 39 5.89 30.65 11.88
C LEU A 39 6.27 31.22 13.23
N ARG A 40 5.66 30.72 14.31
CA ARG A 40 5.94 31.19 15.67
C ARG A 40 6.01 30.04 16.67
N LYS A 41 6.81 30.21 17.71
CA LYS A 41 6.96 29.27 18.83
C LYS A 41 7.26 30.04 20.12
N THR A 42 6.79 29.55 21.26
CA THR A 42 7.26 30.06 22.56
C THR A 42 8.70 29.61 22.81
N THR A 43 9.54 30.52 23.31
CA THR A 43 10.92 30.19 23.73
C THR A 43 10.93 29.46 25.08
N LYS A 44 9.84 29.56 25.85
CA LYS A 44 9.75 29.14 27.27
C LYS A 44 10.80 29.80 28.17
N GLN A 45 11.39 30.91 27.72
CA GLN A 45 12.33 31.71 28.49
C GLN A 45 11.64 32.97 28.97
N THR A 46 11.93 33.40 30.19
CA THR A 46 11.49 34.67 30.78
C THR A 46 12.56 35.75 30.61
N ASP A 47 13.83 35.36 30.54
CA ASP A 47 14.97 36.24 30.32
C ASP A 47 15.17 36.61 28.83
N GLU A 48 15.56 37.86 28.58
CA GLU A 48 15.75 38.41 27.23
C GLU A 48 16.98 37.81 26.53
N GLY A 49 18.10 37.65 27.25
CA GLY A 49 19.34 37.09 26.70
C GLY A 49 19.16 35.63 26.28
N ALA A 50 18.56 34.83 27.16
CA ALA A 50 18.20 33.44 26.86
C ALA A 50 17.20 33.32 25.70
N ALA A 51 16.24 34.23 25.60
CA ALA A 51 15.30 34.27 24.47
C ALA A 51 16.00 34.60 23.15
N LYS A 52 17.00 35.49 23.15
CA LYS A 52 17.79 35.85 21.97
C LYS A 52 18.61 34.65 21.46
N ALA A 53 19.32 33.96 22.36
CA ALA A 53 20.08 32.75 22.01
C ALA A 53 19.16 31.66 21.43
N PHE A 54 18.03 31.39 22.09
CA PHE A 54 17.03 30.45 21.57
C PHE A 54 16.49 30.86 20.20
N ALA A 55 16.27 32.16 19.97
CA ALA A 55 15.77 32.67 18.69
C ALA A 55 16.76 32.44 17.54
N HIS A 56 18.07 32.61 17.78
CA HIS A 56 19.12 32.27 16.82
C HIS A 56 19.09 30.77 16.47
N ASP A 57 19.19 29.90 17.49
CA ASP A 57 19.22 28.45 17.30
C ASP A 57 17.96 27.93 16.60
N TRP A 58 16.80 28.44 17.02
CA TRP A 58 15.53 28.05 16.44
C TRP A 58 15.41 28.49 14.98
N TYR A 59 15.87 29.69 14.63
CA TYR A 59 15.86 30.17 13.26
C TYR A 59 16.79 29.35 12.37
N PHE A 60 18.03 29.12 12.78
CA PHE A 60 18.96 28.29 12.00
C PHE A 60 18.45 26.87 11.84
N LYS A 61 17.94 26.25 12.91
CA LYS A 61 17.30 24.94 12.82
C LYS A 61 16.13 24.95 11.82
N LYS A 62 15.27 25.96 11.85
CA LYS A 62 14.16 26.08 10.91
C LYS A 62 14.61 26.33 9.47
N GLN A 63 15.67 27.11 9.26
CA GLN A 63 16.26 27.29 7.94
C GLN A 63 16.85 25.98 7.41
N THR A 64 17.53 25.20 8.25
CA THR A 64 18.02 23.87 7.89
C THR A 64 16.87 22.92 7.58
N GLU A 65 15.80 22.89 8.38
CA GLU A 65 14.60 22.08 8.12
C GLU A 65 13.86 22.55 6.83
N ILE A 66 13.91 23.83 6.50
CA ILE A 66 13.36 24.38 5.25
C ILE A 66 14.23 24.00 4.05
N ALA A 67 15.55 24.13 4.19
CA ALA A 67 16.53 23.79 3.16
C ALA A 67 16.59 22.28 2.89
N SER A 68 16.44 21.45 3.92
CA SER A 68 16.34 19.98 3.82
C SER A 68 14.97 19.51 3.30
N GLY A 69 13.98 20.41 3.21
CA GLY A 69 12.62 20.10 2.77
C GLY A 69 11.74 19.43 3.83
N GLU A 70 12.18 19.36 5.09
CA GLU A 70 11.40 18.81 6.22
C GLU A 70 10.20 19.69 6.60
N VAL A 71 10.30 21.02 6.44
CA VAL A 71 9.13 21.91 6.59
C VAL A 71 8.34 21.95 5.28
N ALA A 72 7.58 20.89 5.03
CA ALA A 72 6.60 20.88 3.96
C ALA A 72 5.48 21.88 4.26
N SER A 73 5.00 22.61 3.24
CA SER A 73 3.67 23.22 3.31
C SER A 73 2.67 22.13 3.69
N PRO A 74 1.66 22.38 4.54
CA PRO A 74 0.67 21.35 4.92
C PRO A 74 0.03 20.63 3.73
N LYS A 75 -0.03 21.26 2.55
CA LYS A 75 -0.53 20.67 1.30
C LYS A 75 0.41 19.65 0.65
N LEU A 76 1.72 19.77 0.91
CA LEU A 76 2.80 18.93 0.36
C LEU A 76 3.23 17.82 1.31
N GLN A 77 2.67 17.77 2.52
CA GLN A 77 2.91 16.67 3.44
C GLN A 77 2.35 15.37 2.85
N PHE A 78 3.07 14.28 3.08
CA PHE A 78 2.68 12.97 2.56
C PHE A 78 1.25 12.60 2.98
N ASP A 79 0.84 12.89 4.21
CA ASP A 79 -0.50 12.55 4.71
C ASP A 79 -1.64 13.29 3.99
N ALA A 80 -1.42 14.54 3.60
CA ALA A 80 -2.35 15.33 2.84
C ALA A 80 -2.50 14.77 1.43
N VAL A 81 -1.38 14.43 0.78
CA VAL A 81 -1.38 13.84 -0.56
C VAL A 81 -1.92 12.41 -0.54
N GLU A 82 -1.64 11.64 0.50
CA GLU A 82 -2.15 10.29 0.71
C GLU A 82 -3.68 10.28 0.70
N LYS A 83 -4.31 11.21 1.45
CA LYS A 83 -5.77 11.35 1.46
C LYS A 83 -6.34 11.66 0.08
N LEU A 84 -5.65 12.51 -0.70
CA LEU A 84 -6.04 12.81 -2.08
C LEU A 84 -5.90 11.58 -2.98
N ALA A 85 -4.81 10.83 -2.83
CA ALA A 85 -4.52 9.64 -3.62
C ALA A 85 -5.58 8.57 -3.40
N ILE A 86 -5.93 8.31 -2.13
CA ILE A 86 -6.98 7.38 -1.75
C ILE A 86 -8.34 7.82 -2.30
N LYS A 87 -8.68 9.11 -2.18
CA LYS A 87 -9.94 9.66 -2.72
C LYS A 87 -10.02 9.49 -4.24
N TYR A 88 -8.93 9.76 -4.95
CA TYR A 88 -8.86 9.57 -6.38
C TYR A 88 -8.99 8.09 -6.76
N TYR A 89 -8.26 7.20 -6.06
CA TYR A 89 -8.34 5.76 -6.30
C TYR A 89 -9.75 5.22 -6.06
N LYS A 90 -10.46 5.69 -5.02
CA LYS A 90 -11.88 5.38 -4.77
C LYS A 90 -12.77 5.74 -5.95
N SER A 91 -12.55 6.90 -6.56
CA SER A 91 -13.29 7.32 -7.77
C SER A 91 -13.02 6.39 -8.96
N LEU A 92 -11.81 5.84 -9.10
CA LEU A 92 -11.53 4.85 -10.15
C LEU A 92 -12.23 3.51 -9.88
N VAL A 93 -12.33 3.11 -8.62
CA VAL A 93 -13.07 1.90 -8.23
C VAL A 93 -14.56 2.06 -8.46
N SER A 94 -15.15 3.21 -8.10
CA SER A 94 -16.58 3.46 -8.33
C SER A 94 -16.94 3.49 -9.82
N ARG A 95 -15.98 3.82 -10.70
CA ARG A 95 -16.12 3.77 -12.16
C ARG A 95 -15.83 2.39 -12.76
N GLY A 96 -15.54 1.38 -11.94
CA GLY A 96 -15.20 0.02 -12.41
C GLY A 96 -13.82 -0.12 -13.06
N LEU A 97 -12.98 0.92 -13.04
CA LEU A 97 -11.65 0.91 -13.68
C LEU A 97 -10.58 0.23 -12.82
N ARG A 98 -10.83 0.08 -11.51
CA ARG A 98 -9.92 -0.53 -10.54
C ARG A 98 -10.67 -1.46 -9.60
N SER A 99 -9.96 -2.45 -9.06
CA SER A 99 -10.52 -3.42 -8.11
C SER A 99 -10.57 -2.84 -6.69
N GLN A 100 -11.70 -3.04 -5.99
CA GLN A 100 -11.85 -2.72 -4.57
C GLN A 100 -10.79 -3.41 -3.71
N ARG A 101 -10.51 -4.70 -3.97
CA ARG A 101 -9.48 -5.46 -3.25
C ARG A 101 -8.09 -4.83 -3.33
N THR A 102 -7.76 -4.20 -4.47
CA THR A 102 -6.49 -3.49 -4.62
C THR A 102 -6.47 -2.22 -3.79
N LEU A 103 -7.58 -1.48 -3.75
CA LEU A 103 -7.71 -0.31 -2.88
C LEU A 103 -7.53 -0.70 -1.41
N ASP A 104 -8.23 -1.73 -0.94
CA ASP A 104 -8.13 -2.20 0.45
C ASP A 104 -6.69 -2.59 0.82
N GLY A 105 -5.99 -3.26 -0.10
CA GLY A 105 -4.58 -3.61 0.08
C GLY A 105 -3.66 -2.41 0.18
N ILE A 106 -3.88 -1.39 -0.66
CA ILE A 106 -3.12 -0.13 -0.64
C ILE A 106 -3.41 0.65 0.65
N GLU A 107 -4.68 0.85 1.01
CA GLU A 107 -5.08 1.56 2.22
C GLU A 107 -4.53 0.89 3.49
N SER A 108 -4.64 -0.43 3.57
CA SER A 108 -4.10 -1.19 4.70
C SER A 108 -2.59 -1.01 4.81
N THR A 109 -1.87 -1.14 3.70
CA THR A 109 -0.41 -0.95 3.66
C THR A 109 0.01 0.46 4.05
N LEU A 110 -0.70 1.47 3.52
CA LEU A 110 -0.47 2.87 3.85
C LEU A 110 -0.62 3.09 5.35
N LYS A 111 -1.81 2.81 5.88
CA LYS A 111 -2.17 3.06 7.28
C LYS A 111 -1.25 2.34 8.27
N THR A 112 -0.86 1.11 8.00
CA THR A 112 -0.15 0.26 8.97
C THR A 112 1.36 0.39 8.95
N ARG A 113 1.97 0.74 7.80
CA ARG A 113 3.42 0.64 7.60
C ARG A 113 4.04 1.88 6.98
N VAL A 114 3.41 2.47 5.96
CA VAL A 114 3.99 3.59 5.22
C VAL A 114 3.70 4.92 5.91
N SER A 115 2.43 5.25 6.15
CA SER A 115 2.03 6.54 6.73
C SER A 115 2.71 6.84 8.07
N PRO A 116 2.89 5.89 9.01
CA PRO A 116 3.60 6.18 10.26
C PRO A 116 5.02 6.73 10.07
N HIS A 117 5.70 6.36 8.98
CA HIS A 117 7.04 6.85 8.67
C HIS A 117 7.01 8.17 7.88
N PHE A 118 6.18 8.24 6.84
CA PHE A 118 6.21 9.34 5.88
C PHE A 118 5.30 10.53 6.24
N LYS A 119 4.39 10.39 7.22
CA LYS A 119 3.26 11.31 7.49
C LYS A 119 3.57 12.80 7.31
N LYS A 120 4.60 13.29 7.99
CA LYS A 120 4.96 14.72 8.07
C LYS A 120 5.97 15.16 7.01
N MET A 121 6.50 14.21 6.25
CA MET A 121 7.57 14.45 5.30
C MET A 121 7.00 15.09 4.03
N SER A 122 7.79 15.95 3.39
CA SER A 122 7.41 16.55 2.11
C SER A 122 7.44 15.50 1.00
N VAL A 123 6.44 15.48 0.12
CA VAL A 123 6.50 14.65 -1.09
C VAL A 123 7.66 15.03 -2.02
N LEU A 124 8.17 16.26 -1.91
CA LEU A 124 9.33 16.74 -2.68
C LEU A 124 10.65 16.12 -2.24
N SER A 125 10.76 15.71 -0.97
CA SER A 125 11.98 15.14 -0.41
C SER A 125 11.99 13.61 -0.46
N ILE A 126 10.94 12.98 -1.00
CA ILE A 126 10.88 11.53 -1.17
C ILE A 126 11.71 11.15 -2.41
N ASP A 127 12.86 10.54 -2.17
CA ASP A 127 13.80 10.08 -3.18
C ASP A 127 14.19 8.61 -2.95
N ASN A 128 15.13 8.10 -3.75
CA ASN A 128 15.65 6.74 -3.58
C ASN A 128 16.30 6.55 -2.20
N THR A 129 17.05 7.53 -1.70
CA THR A 129 17.72 7.48 -0.40
C THR A 129 16.73 7.26 0.72
N THR A 130 15.62 7.99 0.68
CA THR A 130 14.58 7.90 1.70
C THR A 130 13.80 6.59 1.60
N TRP A 131 13.59 6.08 0.38
CA TRP A 131 13.09 4.72 0.19
C TRP A 131 14.01 3.65 0.80
N GLN A 132 15.34 3.73 0.57
CA GLN A 132 16.29 2.77 1.15
C GLN A 132 16.28 2.82 2.69
N ARG A 133 16.33 4.02 3.29
CA ARG A 133 16.24 4.17 4.76
C ARG A 133 14.96 3.56 5.34
N PHE A 134 13.82 3.75 4.67
CA PHE A 134 12.57 3.12 5.08
C PHE A 134 12.65 1.59 4.96
N LYS A 135 13.21 1.08 3.86
CA LYS A 135 13.41 -0.35 3.62
C LYS A 135 14.26 -0.98 4.72
N ASP A 136 15.40 -0.38 5.05
CA ASP A 136 16.32 -0.88 6.07
C ASP A 136 15.66 -0.92 7.44
N LYS A 137 14.92 0.14 7.81
CA LYS A 137 14.11 0.18 9.03
C LYS A 137 13.06 -0.94 9.08
N MET A 138 12.42 -1.25 7.95
CA MET A 138 11.42 -2.34 7.89
C MET A 138 12.07 -3.71 8.00
N VAL A 139 13.28 -3.92 7.46
CA VAL A 139 14.03 -5.17 7.60
C VAL A 139 14.54 -5.35 9.03
N GLU A 140 15.03 -4.27 9.65
CA GLU A 140 15.46 -4.29 11.05
C GLU A 140 14.31 -4.63 12.00
N GLN A 141 13.16 -3.99 11.82
CA GLN A 141 11.99 -4.22 12.66
C GLN A 141 11.31 -5.58 12.38
N TYR A 142 11.37 -6.06 11.13
CA TYR A 142 10.75 -7.30 10.68
C TYR A 142 11.74 -8.14 9.87
N PRO A 143 12.63 -8.90 10.53
CA PRO A 143 13.69 -9.66 9.85
C PRO A 143 13.18 -10.68 8.82
N GLN A 144 11.95 -11.17 8.99
CA GLN A 144 11.31 -12.15 8.09
C GLN A 144 10.46 -11.51 6.99
N ILE A 145 10.59 -10.20 6.75
CA ILE A 145 9.82 -9.50 5.73
C ILE A 145 10.18 -10.02 4.33
N THR A 146 9.17 -10.43 3.57
CA THR A 146 9.39 -10.96 2.22
C THR A 146 9.64 -9.82 1.22
N ARG A 147 10.36 -10.14 0.13
CA ARG A 147 10.52 -9.24 -1.02
C ARG A 147 9.19 -8.76 -1.59
N GLY A 148 8.18 -9.65 -1.63
CA GLY A 148 6.84 -9.31 -2.11
C GLY A 148 6.16 -8.26 -1.23
N THR A 149 6.34 -8.35 0.08
CA THR A 149 5.81 -7.36 1.04
C THR A 149 6.50 -6.00 0.87
N LEU A 150 7.82 -5.96 0.74
CA LEU A 150 8.54 -4.70 0.47
C LEU A 150 8.11 -4.07 -0.87
N HIS A 151 7.87 -4.89 -1.88
CA HIS A 151 7.32 -4.42 -3.16
C HIS A 151 5.90 -3.82 -3.02
N GLN A 152 5.06 -4.38 -2.14
CA GLN A 152 3.75 -3.78 -1.83
C GLN A 152 3.91 -2.42 -1.16
N TYR A 153 4.85 -2.27 -0.23
CA TYR A 153 5.12 -0.98 0.42
C TYR A 153 5.61 0.06 -0.59
N LYS A 154 6.50 -0.35 -1.50
CA LYS A 154 6.97 0.45 -2.63
C LYS A 154 5.81 0.95 -3.48
N ASN A 155 4.88 0.07 -3.84
CA ASN A 155 3.71 0.41 -4.65
C ASN A 155 2.75 1.37 -3.92
N ALA A 156 2.59 1.22 -2.60
CA ALA A 156 1.82 2.14 -1.78
C ALA A 156 2.43 3.56 -1.79
N VAL A 157 3.74 3.69 -1.56
CA VAL A 157 4.46 4.99 -1.67
C VAL A 157 4.30 5.58 -3.07
N ARG A 158 4.51 4.77 -4.12
CA ARG A 158 4.35 5.23 -5.52
C ARG A 158 2.93 5.70 -5.82
N THR A 159 1.91 5.12 -5.21
CA THR A 159 0.51 5.57 -5.39
C THR A 159 0.34 7.00 -4.92
N VAL A 160 0.93 7.36 -3.77
CA VAL A 160 0.89 8.73 -3.24
C VAL A 160 1.73 9.68 -4.10
N LEU A 161 2.90 9.26 -4.57
CA LEU A 161 3.74 10.09 -5.43
C LEU A 161 3.14 10.31 -6.83
N ASN A 162 2.46 9.31 -7.39
CA ASN A 162 1.71 9.47 -8.64
C ASN A 162 0.61 10.52 -8.50
N GLU A 163 -0.06 10.55 -7.34
CA GLU A 163 -1.02 11.61 -7.04
C GLU A 163 -0.33 12.98 -6.90
N ALA A 164 0.80 13.05 -6.20
CA ALA A 164 1.58 14.29 -6.11
C ALA A 164 1.95 14.83 -7.50
N PHE A 165 2.35 13.93 -8.42
CA PHE A 165 2.66 14.28 -9.81
C PHE A 165 1.42 14.76 -10.55
N ARG A 166 0.28 14.05 -10.41
CA ARG A 166 -1.00 14.44 -11.02
C ARG A 166 -1.49 15.83 -10.57
N GLN A 167 -1.25 16.18 -9.31
CA GLN A 167 -1.59 17.49 -8.74
C GLN A 167 -0.55 18.59 -9.09
N GLY A 168 0.53 18.25 -9.81
CA GLY A 168 1.59 19.18 -10.18
C GLY A 168 2.53 19.56 -9.02
N TYR A 169 2.49 18.84 -7.91
CA TYR A 169 3.35 19.11 -6.76
C TYR A 169 4.80 18.71 -7.03
N ILE A 170 5.02 17.57 -7.70
CA ILE A 170 6.34 17.13 -8.16
C ILE A 170 6.37 17.16 -9.69
N LYS A 171 7.50 17.57 -10.26
CA LYS A 171 7.70 17.61 -11.72
C LYS A 171 8.15 16.27 -12.31
N HIS A 172 8.79 15.44 -11.50
CA HIS A 172 9.31 14.14 -11.90
C HIS A 172 9.07 13.11 -10.80
N LEU A 173 8.77 11.88 -11.18
CA LEU A 173 8.61 10.77 -10.24
C LEU A 173 9.99 10.22 -9.85
N PRO A 174 10.29 10.05 -8.56
CA PRO A 174 11.54 9.46 -8.13
C PRO A 174 11.61 7.99 -8.55
N VAL A 175 12.81 7.58 -8.96
CA VAL A 175 13.10 6.19 -9.31
C VAL A 175 13.67 5.48 -8.09
N PHE A 176 12.89 4.53 -7.56
CA PHE A 176 13.34 3.65 -6.48
C PHE A 176 14.10 2.47 -7.07
N LYS A 177 15.43 2.58 -7.07
CA LYS A 177 16.34 1.51 -7.49
C LYS A 177 16.56 0.59 -6.30
N ASP A 178 16.29 -0.70 -6.48
CA ASP A 178 16.65 -1.73 -5.51
C ASP A 178 17.87 -2.47 -6.04
N GLU A 179 18.85 -2.76 -5.18
CA GLU A 179 19.97 -3.65 -5.54
C GLU A 179 19.42 -5.07 -5.70
N TYR A 180 19.28 -5.50 -6.94
CA TYR A 180 18.74 -6.82 -7.25
C TYR A 180 19.82 -7.87 -7.07
N ASN A 181 19.71 -8.67 -6.02
CA ASN A 181 20.41 -9.95 -6.00
C ASN A 181 19.63 -10.91 -6.92
N THR A 182 20.19 -11.19 -8.10
CA THR A 182 19.64 -11.99 -9.22
C THR A 182 19.37 -13.45 -8.87
N LYS A 183 19.56 -13.87 -7.61
CA LYS A 183 19.05 -15.15 -7.12
C LYS A 183 17.53 -15.18 -7.30
N LYS A 184 17.12 -15.87 -8.36
CA LYS A 184 15.77 -16.36 -8.63
C LYS A 184 15.26 -16.92 -7.30
N ASN A 185 14.04 -16.54 -6.88
CA ASN A 185 13.44 -17.05 -5.64
C ASN A 185 13.70 -18.56 -5.55
N GLU A 186 14.52 -18.99 -4.58
CA GLU A 186 14.91 -20.40 -4.42
C GLU A 186 13.70 -21.29 -4.08
N MET A 187 12.56 -20.68 -3.71
CA MET A 187 11.29 -21.35 -3.47
C MET A 187 10.29 -21.11 -4.61
N SER A 188 10.60 -21.56 -5.82
CA SER A 188 9.52 -21.78 -6.81
C SER A 188 8.57 -22.81 -6.24
N ARG A 189 7.25 -22.55 -6.29
CA ARG A 189 6.26 -23.55 -5.87
C ARG A 189 6.42 -24.80 -6.75
N PRO A 190 6.69 -25.99 -6.18
CA PRO A 190 6.82 -27.19 -6.98
C PRO A 190 5.47 -27.56 -7.60
N TRP A 191 5.51 -28.19 -8.78
CA TRP A 191 4.33 -28.80 -9.38
C TRP A 191 4.11 -30.20 -8.78
N PHE A 192 2.87 -30.67 -8.83
CA PHE A 192 2.56 -32.05 -8.45
C PHE A 192 3.06 -33.03 -9.51
N SER A 193 3.74 -34.08 -9.09
CA SER A 193 4.00 -35.24 -9.94
C SER A 193 2.74 -36.11 -10.12
N PRO A 194 2.66 -36.96 -11.15
CA PRO A 194 1.51 -37.84 -11.35
C PRO A 194 1.22 -38.80 -10.19
N SER A 195 2.23 -39.19 -9.41
CA SER A 195 2.07 -40.04 -8.22
C SER A 195 1.50 -39.25 -7.03
N GLU A 196 1.97 -38.02 -6.83
CA GLU A 196 1.43 -37.12 -5.80
C GLU A 196 0.00 -36.70 -6.10
N TYR A 197 -0.33 -36.44 -7.38
CA TYR A 197 -1.70 -36.16 -7.80
C TYR A 197 -2.64 -37.35 -7.54
N ARG A 198 -2.22 -38.58 -7.88
CA ARG A 198 -2.97 -39.81 -7.52
C ARG A 198 -3.11 -40.00 -6.02
N ARG A 199 -2.10 -39.61 -5.24
CA ARG A 199 -2.16 -39.66 -3.77
C ARG A 199 -3.17 -38.64 -3.24
N LEU A 200 -3.18 -37.42 -3.77
CA LEU A 200 -4.13 -36.37 -3.41
C LEU A 200 -5.58 -36.84 -3.58
N HIS A 201 -5.92 -37.37 -4.76
CA HIS A 201 -7.25 -37.90 -5.04
C HIS A 201 -7.67 -39.02 -4.09
N ARG A 202 -6.78 -40.01 -3.88
CA ARG A 202 -7.05 -41.10 -2.94
C ARG A 202 -7.25 -40.61 -1.50
N SER A 203 -6.50 -39.60 -1.09
CA SER A 203 -6.64 -39.01 0.25
C SER A 203 -7.98 -38.27 0.41
N ILE A 204 -8.42 -37.52 -0.60
CA ILE A 204 -9.73 -36.85 -0.58
C ILE A 204 -10.85 -37.90 -0.52
N ALA A 205 -10.79 -38.93 -1.37
CA ALA A 205 -11.79 -40.00 -1.40
C ALA A 205 -11.84 -40.82 -0.10
N ALA A 206 -10.68 -41.14 0.49
CA ALA A 206 -10.61 -41.81 1.78
C ALA A 206 -11.23 -40.97 2.91
N HIS A 207 -10.97 -39.65 2.89
CA HIS A 207 -11.57 -38.72 3.85
C HIS A 207 -13.09 -38.64 3.68
N ALA A 208 -13.58 -38.53 2.44
CA ALA A 208 -15.01 -38.57 2.15
C ALA A 208 -15.65 -39.88 2.67
N ASN A 209 -15.05 -41.04 2.40
CA ASN A 209 -15.56 -42.33 2.88
C ASN A 209 -15.63 -42.43 4.41
N HIS A 210 -14.69 -41.80 5.12
CA HIS A 210 -14.78 -41.68 6.58
C HIS A 210 -15.97 -40.81 7.00
N LEU A 211 -16.11 -39.62 6.39
CA LEU A 211 -17.20 -38.68 6.67
C LEU A 211 -18.58 -39.25 6.36
N LYS A 212 -18.69 -40.18 5.40
CA LYS A 212 -19.95 -40.86 5.05
C LYS A 212 -20.64 -41.50 6.26
N LYS A 213 -19.87 -41.94 7.26
CA LYS A 213 -20.40 -42.56 8.49
C LYS A 213 -20.60 -41.57 9.65
N VAL A 214 -20.02 -40.38 9.55
CA VAL A 214 -19.98 -39.38 10.63
C VAL A 214 -20.98 -38.25 10.37
N ASP A 215 -20.92 -37.65 9.19
CA ASP A 215 -21.72 -36.48 8.82
C ASP A 215 -21.99 -36.48 7.30
N ARG A 216 -23.28 -36.61 6.95
CA ARG A 216 -23.74 -36.66 5.56
C ARG A 216 -23.48 -35.35 4.81
N LEU A 217 -23.54 -34.21 5.48
CA LEU A 217 -23.31 -32.90 4.87
C LEU A 217 -21.82 -32.73 4.55
N GLN A 218 -20.94 -33.04 5.51
CA GLN A 218 -19.50 -32.99 5.29
C GLN A 218 -19.04 -33.99 4.22
N PHE A 219 -19.67 -35.18 4.16
CA PHE A 219 -19.44 -36.13 3.06
C PHE A 219 -19.71 -35.50 1.69
N SER A 220 -20.84 -34.79 1.55
CA SER A 220 -21.19 -34.11 0.30
C SER A 220 -20.15 -33.05 -0.08
N PHE A 221 -19.68 -32.24 0.87
CA PHE A 221 -18.63 -31.24 0.62
C PHE A 221 -17.27 -31.86 0.27
N ALA A 222 -16.92 -33.00 0.85
CA ALA A 222 -15.69 -33.71 0.51
C ALA A 222 -15.74 -34.29 -0.91
N MET A 223 -16.90 -34.80 -1.35
CA MET A 223 -17.10 -35.22 -2.74
C MET A 223 -17.08 -34.04 -3.71
N GLU A 224 -17.70 -32.91 -3.35
CA GLU A 224 -17.62 -31.68 -4.16
C GLU A 224 -16.17 -31.19 -4.31
N LEU A 225 -15.35 -31.29 -3.25
CA LEU A 225 -13.92 -30.98 -3.33
C LEU A 225 -13.18 -31.94 -4.28
N TYR A 226 -13.53 -33.22 -4.28
CA TYR A 226 -12.93 -34.20 -5.19
C TYR A 226 -13.18 -33.81 -6.65
N ASP A 227 -14.44 -33.53 -7.00
CA ASP A 227 -14.85 -33.12 -8.33
C ASP A 227 -14.23 -31.77 -8.72
N TYR A 228 -14.17 -30.82 -7.77
CA TYR A 228 -13.52 -29.54 -7.95
C TYR A 228 -12.03 -29.68 -8.31
N VAL A 229 -11.29 -30.57 -7.64
CA VAL A 229 -9.87 -30.83 -7.94
C VAL A 229 -9.69 -31.49 -9.30
N MET A 230 -10.57 -32.43 -9.67
CA MET A 230 -10.58 -33.06 -11.00
C MET A 230 -10.76 -32.01 -12.10
N ILE A 231 -11.83 -31.20 -12.01
CA ILE A 231 -12.13 -30.16 -13.00
C ILE A 231 -11.01 -29.12 -13.03
N ALA A 232 -10.49 -28.69 -11.88
CA ALA A 232 -9.41 -27.70 -11.80
C ALA A 232 -8.15 -28.17 -12.53
N THR A 233 -7.78 -29.44 -12.37
CA THR A 233 -6.54 -29.98 -12.95
C THR A 233 -6.69 -30.20 -14.45
N ASN A 234 -7.87 -30.65 -14.91
CA ASN A 234 -8.11 -30.91 -16.32
C ASN A 234 -8.41 -29.64 -17.13
N THR A 235 -8.91 -28.57 -16.50
CA THR A 235 -9.21 -27.31 -17.21
C THR A 235 -8.08 -26.27 -17.09
N GLY A 236 -7.25 -26.35 -16.05
CA GLY A 236 -6.24 -25.34 -15.76
C GLY A 236 -6.83 -23.96 -15.42
N MET A 237 -8.14 -23.87 -15.20
CA MET A 237 -8.82 -22.64 -14.81
C MET A 237 -8.32 -22.14 -13.46
N ARG A 238 -8.24 -20.82 -13.30
CA ARG A 238 -7.88 -20.24 -12.00
C ARG A 238 -8.98 -20.51 -10.98
N VAL A 239 -8.61 -20.58 -9.70
CA VAL A 239 -9.57 -20.75 -8.59
C VAL A 239 -10.75 -19.77 -8.65
N GLY A 240 -10.51 -18.51 -9.03
CA GLY A 240 -11.59 -17.52 -9.19
C GLY A 240 -12.49 -17.79 -10.38
N GLU A 241 -11.94 -18.31 -11.47
CA GLU A 241 -12.68 -18.68 -12.69
C GLU A 241 -13.55 -19.93 -12.42
N LEU A 242 -12.99 -20.94 -11.74
CA LEU A 242 -13.71 -22.15 -11.31
C LEU A 242 -14.91 -21.84 -10.42
N ARG A 243 -14.74 -20.93 -9.44
CA ARG A 243 -15.83 -20.52 -8.54
C ARG A 243 -16.96 -19.76 -9.24
N ASN A 244 -16.68 -19.18 -10.41
CA ASN A 244 -17.68 -18.44 -11.20
C ASN A 244 -18.30 -19.31 -12.30
N CYS A 245 -17.82 -20.55 -12.49
CA CYS A 245 -18.35 -21.46 -13.48
C CYS A 245 -19.77 -21.91 -13.10
N LYS A 246 -20.69 -21.88 -14.05
CA LYS A 246 -22.07 -22.36 -13.87
C LYS A 246 -22.30 -23.57 -14.74
N ILE A 247 -23.20 -24.45 -14.31
CA ILE A 247 -23.61 -25.63 -15.09
C ILE A 247 -24.12 -25.21 -16.49
N SER A 248 -24.85 -24.09 -16.57
CA SER A 248 -25.36 -23.53 -17.83
C SER A 248 -24.29 -23.14 -18.84
N ASP A 249 -23.05 -22.93 -18.38
CA ASP A 249 -21.94 -22.51 -19.22
C ASP A 249 -21.11 -23.70 -19.76
N ILE A 250 -21.46 -24.93 -19.36
CA ILE A 250 -20.75 -26.17 -19.68
C ILE A 250 -21.46 -26.92 -20.81
N GLN A 251 -20.70 -27.30 -21.83
CA GLN A 251 -21.16 -28.19 -22.89
C GLN A 251 -20.23 -29.40 -22.99
N ILE A 252 -20.79 -30.61 -22.95
CA ILE A 252 -20.05 -31.84 -23.23
C ILE A 252 -19.98 -32.01 -24.75
N GLN A 253 -18.78 -32.25 -25.27
CA GLN A 253 -18.54 -32.54 -26.68
C GLN A 253 -17.65 -33.77 -26.82
N VAL A 254 -17.87 -34.55 -27.87
CA VAL A 254 -17.00 -35.66 -28.27
C VAL A 254 -16.00 -35.13 -29.29
N GLU A 255 -14.71 -35.25 -29.01
CA GLU A 255 -13.65 -34.85 -29.93
C GLU A 255 -13.61 -35.79 -31.14
N LYS A 256 -13.62 -35.23 -32.35
CA LYS A 256 -13.72 -36.01 -33.60
C LYS A 256 -12.52 -36.95 -33.82
N ASP A 257 -11.33 -36.53 -33.42
CA ASP A 257 -10.10 -37.25 -33.72
C ASP A 257 -9.85 -38.41 -32.74
N THR A 258 -10.21 -38.24 -31.47
CA THR A 258 -9.94 -39.23 -30.42
C THR A 258 -11.18 -39.98 -29.95
N GLY A 259 -12.38 -39.50 -30.28
CA GLY A 259 -13.65 -40.03 -29.77
C GLY A 259 -13.87 -39.82 -28.28
N LYS A 260 -13.04 -39.00 -27.61
CA LYS A 260 -13.12 -38.77 -26.16
C LYS A 260 -14.01 -37.57 -25.83
N GLU A 261 -14.67 -37.66 -24.69
CA GLU A 261 -15.48 -36.57 -24.16
C GLU A 261 -14.61 -35.48 -23.51
N ILE A 262 -14.96 -34.22 -23.80
CA ILE A 262 -14.34 -33.01 -23.27
C ILE A 262 -15.42 -32.01 -22.83
N LEU A 263 -15.06 -31.15 -21.89
CA LEU A 263 -15.88 -30.01 -21.50
C LEU A 263 -15.47 -28.77 -22.28
N ILE A 264 -16.45 -28.12 -22.91
CA ILE A 264 -16.34 -26.76 -23.44
C ILE A 264 -17.08 -25.83 -22.48
N ILE A 265 -16.32 -25.02 -21.77
CA ILE A 265 -16.84 -24.09 -20.75
C ILE A 265 -16.75 -22.67 -21.33
N ARG A 266 -17.91 -22.01 -21.48
CA ARG A 266 -18.01 -20.65 -22.03
C ARG A 266 -18.26 -19.62 -20.95
N ASN A 267 -18.22 -18.33 -21.30
CA ASN A 267 -18.58 -17.20 -20.42
C ASN A 267 -17.87 -17.18 -19.05
N ILE A 268 -16.66 -17.74 -18.95
CA ILE A 268 -15.95 -17.87 -17.69
C ILE A 268 -15.54 -16.47 -17.20
N ALA A 269 -16.23 -15.97 -16.18
CA ALA A 269 -15.90 -14.69 -15.58
C ALA A 269 -14.59 -14.76 -14.79
N GLY A 270 -13.54 -14.13 -15.32
CA GLY A 270 -12.23 -14.00 -14.70
C GLY A 270 -11.85 -12.55 -14.43
N LYS A 271 -10.64 -12.33 -13.91
CA LYS A 271 -10.11 -10.98 -13.61
C LYS A 271 -10.00 -10.07 -14.84
N ARG A 272 -9.95 -10.64 -16.04
CA ARG A 272 -9.73 -9.92 -17.31
C ARG A 272 -10.98 -9.87 -18.20
N GLY A 273 -12.15 -10.26 -17.68
CA GLY A 273 -13.38 -10.39 -18.45
C GLY A 273 -13.80 -11.86 -18.58
N THR A 274 -14.57 -12.16 -19.61
CA THR A 274 -15.09 -13.51 -19.89
C THR A 274 -14.20 -14.28 -20.85
N GLY A 275 -13.96 -15.56 -20.56
CA GLY A 275 -13.17 -16.45 -21.41
C GLY A 275 -13.90 -17.74 -21.79
N ILE A 276 -13.26 -18.52 -22.64
CA ILE A 276 -13.67 -19.88 -23.00
C ILE A 276 -12.53 -20.82 -22.59
N CYS A 277 -12.86 -21.99 -22.05
CA CYS A 277 -11.91 -23.03 -21.69
C CYS A 277 -12.37 -24.36 -22.28
N GLN A 278 -11.42 -25.12 -22.81
CA GLN A 278 -11.57 -26.51 -23.16
C GLN A 278 -10.82 -27.34 -22.12
N SER A 279 -11.48 -28.35 -21.55
CA SER A 279 -10.82 -29.28 -20.65
C SER A 279 -9.94 -30.28 -21.40
N TYR A 280 -8.98 -30.86 -20.67
CA TYR A 280 -8.36 -32.12 -21.04
C TYR A 280 -9.32 -33.30 -20.77
N TYR A 281 -8.95 -34.49 -21.25
CA TYR A 281 -9.76 -35.70 -21.11
C TYR A 281 -9.94 -36.11 -19.64
N GLY A 282 -11.09 -36.72 -19.32
CA GLY A 282 -11.41 -37.21 -17.96
C GLY A 282 -11.93 -36.13 -17.02
N ALA A 283 -12.44 -35.02 -17.57
CA ALA A 283 -13.16 -33.99 -16.83
C ALA A 283 -14.69 -34.18 -16.83
N VAL A 284 -15.19 -35.11 -17.65
CA VAL A 284 -16.61 -35.51 -17.76
C VAL A 284 -16.89 -36.65 -16.79
#